data_AF-A0A1J0AJN1-F1
#
_entry.id   AF-A0A1J0AJN1-F1
#
_cell.length_a   1.000
_cell.length_b   1.000
_cell.length_c   1.000
_cell.angle_alpha   90.00
_cell.angle_beta   90.00
_cell.angle_gamma   90.00
#
_symmetry.space_group_name_H-M   'P 1'
#
loop_
_entity.id
_entity.type
_entity.pdbx_description
1 polymer ?
#
loop_
_entity_poly.entity_id
_entity_poly.type
_entity_poly.pdbx_seq_one_letter_code
_entity_poly.pdbx_strand_id
1 'polypeptide(L)'
;MALSWKKLARKYERELDLNSLNSVQNLVSPAVEKRKRNIQIHYGDLTIDQFESEHDFEMYKESIADDYAETDGVAQTLSEMLVTALYKLIEIKRKHLFVKYVEDVNKNKLGNIEYVEKKCTFDITTLKAYSKIDELRLINNCVKHNDSKVSGKLVEKFPSYVVGQELAFSVATLEEFKESSSNYIDELASKLHSIEDGSA
;
A
#
# COMPACT_ATOMS: atom_id res chain seq x y z
N MET A 1 -2.59 40.47 4.83
CA MET A 1 -1.35 39.71 4.52
C MET A 1 -1.54 39.02 3.18
N ALA A 2 -0.68 39.29 2.20
CA ALA A 2 -0.75 38.62 0.90
C ALA A 2 -0.25 37.17 1.02
N LEU A 3 -1.00 36.20 0.48
CA LEU A 3 -0.60 34.80 0.40
C LEU A 3 0.53 34.66 -0.63
N SER A 4 1.65 34.08 -0.23
CA SER A 4 2.73 33.74 -1.16
C SER A 4 2.40 32.43 -1.87
N TRP A 5 2.27 32.48 -3.20
CA TRP A 5 2.08 31.28 -4.02
C TRP A 5 3.17 30.22 -3.77
N LYS A 6 4.44 30.64 -3.66
CA LYS A 6 5.56 29.73 -3.36
C LYS A 6 5.31 28.95 -2.06
N LYS A 7 4.85 29.63 -1.00
CA LYS A 7 4.53 28.98 0.29
C LYS A 7 3.36 28.01 0.17
N LEU A 8 2.31 28.39 -0.56
CA LEU A 8 1.15 27.51 -0.80
C LEU A 8 1.54 26.26 -1.60
N ALA A 9 2.22 26.43 -2.73
CA ALA A 9 2.67 25.34 -3.58
C ALA A 9 3.57 24.35 -2.82
N ARG A 10 4.50 24.85 -2.02
CA ARG A 10 5.38 24.00 -1.20
C ARG A 10 4.63 23.20 -0.15
N LYS A 11 3.60 23.78 0.48
CA LYS A 11 2.72 23.04 1.39
C LYS A 11 2.06 21.87 0.66
N TYR A 12 1.46 22.12 -0.50
CA TYR A 12 0.84 21.06 -1.31
C TYR A 12 1.84 20.00 -1.76
N GLU A 13 3.09 20.37 -2.08
CA GLU A 13 4.13 19.43 -2.50
C GLU A 13 4.60 18.48 -1.40
N ARG A 14 4.52 18.91 -0.15
CA ARG A 14 4.84 18.09 1.03
C ARG A 14 3.73 17.11 1.40
N GLU A 15 2.50 17.34 0.94
CA GLU A 15 1.36 16.48 1.25
C GLU A 15 1.19 15.36 0.22
N LEU A 16 1.08 14.12 0.69
CA LEU A 16 0.61 12.99 -0.12
C LEU A 16 -0.91 12.87 0.07
N ASP A 17 -1.68 13.13 -0.98
CA ASP A 17 -3.14 13.03 -0.91
C ASP A 17 -3.57 11.55 -0.90
N LEU A 18 -4.11 11.11 0.23
CA LEU A 18 -4.61 9.74 0.46
C LEU A 18 -6.13 9.67 0.50
N ASN A 19 -6.86 10.76 0.25
CA ASN A 19 -8.31 10.82 0.46
C ASN A 19 -9.06 9.79 -0.38
N SER A 20 -8.75 9.68 -1.67
CA SER A 20 -9.37 8.69 -2.56
C SER A 20 -9.08 7.26 -2.11
N LEU A 21 -7.83 6.98 -1.70
CA LEU A 21 -7.41 5.66 -1.21
C LEU A 21 -8.18 5.29 0.07
N ASN A 22 -8.24 6.21 1.03
CA ASN A 22 -8.97 6.05 2.27
C ASN A 22 -10.48 5.87 2.03
N SER A 23 -11.04 6.58 1.05
CA SER A 23 -12.47 6.48 0.75
C SER A 23 -12.85 5.09 0.25
N VAL A 24 -12.03 4.49 -0.63
CA VAL A 24 -12.24 3.11 -1.10
C VAL A 24 -12.13 2.12 0.06
N GLN A 25 -11.08 2.22 0.89
CA GLN A 25 -10.91 1.33 2.04
C GLN A 25 -12.05 1.44 3.05
N ASN A 26 -12.50 2.66 3.36
CA ASN A 26 -13.58 2.92 4.30
C ASN A 26 -14.94 2.44 3.80
N LEU A 27 -15.13 2.37 2.47
CA LEU A 27 -16.36 1.86 1.87
C LEU A 27 -16.39 0.32 1.88
N VAL A 28 -15.29 -0.32 1.46
CA VAL A 28 -15.27 -1.76 1.18
C VAL A 28 -14.96 -2.59 2.43
N SER A 29 -13.99 -2.18 3.26
CA SER A 29 -13.55 -2.99 4.41
C SER A 29 -14.70 -3.31 5.39
N PRO A 30 -15.56 -2.34 5.78
CA PRO A 30 -16.67 -2.64 6.69
C PRO A 30 -17.71 -3.59 6.09
N ALA A 31 -17.92 -3.56 4.77
CA ALA A 31 -18.85 -4.44 4.08
C ALA A 31 -18.33 -5.90 4.09
N VAL A 32 -17.04 -6.09 3.81
CA VAL A 32 -16.37 -7.40 3.86
C VAL A 32 -16.40 -7.96 5.29
N GLU A 33 -16.01 -7.15 6.28
CA GLU A 33 -16.03 -7.57 7.69
C GLU A 33 -17.43 -7.88 8.21
N LYS A 34 -18.45 -7.19 7.70
CA LYS A 34 -19.85 -7.51 8.01
C LYS A 34 -20.25 -8.86 7.39
N ARG A 35 -19.87 -9.13 6.14
CA ARG A 35 -20.14 -10.41 5.48
C ARG A 35 -19.47 -11.57 6.21
N LYS A 36 -18.18 -11.45 6.56
CA LYS A 36 -17.46 -12.46 7.35
C LYS A 36 -18.15 -12.77 8.68
N ARG A 37 -18.54 -11.73 9.43
CA ARG A 37 -19.26 -11.90 10.70
C ARG A 37 -20.62 -12.58 10.51
N ASN A 38 -21.38 -12.19 9.49
CA ASN A 38 -22.67 -12.82 9.20
C ASN A 38 -22.50 -14.31 8.88
N ILE A 39 -21.47 -14.69 8.11
CA ILE A 39 -21.16 -16.08 7.80
C ILE A 39 -20.80 -16.86 9.08
N GLN A 40 -19.97 -16.27 9.96
CA GLN A 40 -19.56 -16.91 11.22
C GLN A 40 -20.74 -17.11 12.18
N ILE A 41 -21.62 -16.11 12.33
CA ILE A 41 -22.83 -16.23 13.14
C ILE A 41 -23.73 -17.32 12.57
N HIS A 42 -23.97 -17.26 11.26
CA HIS A 42 -24.81 -18.24 10.58
C HIS A 42 -24.27 -19.66 10.76
N TYR A 43 -22.96 -19.87 10.66
CA TYR A 43 -22.32 -21.16 10.92
C TYR A 43 -22.46 -21.61 12.38
N GLY A 44 -22.28 -20.70 13.34
CA GLY A 44 -22.34 -21.00 14.78
C GLY A 44 -23.74 -21.40 15.28
N ASP A 45 -24.79 -20.99 14.56
CA ASP A 45 -26.18 -21.28 14.90
C ASP A 45 -26.71 -22.58 14.24
N LEU A 46 -25.89 -23.29 13.46
CA LEU A 46 -26.31 -24.50 12.76
C LEU A 46 -26.26 -25.73 13.65
N THR A 47 -27.31 -26.55 13.54
CA THR A 47 -27.41 -27.84 14.21
C THR A 47 -27.92 -28.90 13.24
N ILE A 48 -27.48 -30.16 13.42
CA ILE A 48 -27.80 -31.25 12.49
C ILE A 48 -29.31 -31.54 12.38
N ASP A 49 -30.09 -31.26 13.42
CA ASP A 49 -31.55 -31.41 13.45
C ASP A 49 -32.30 -30.45 12.52
N GLN A 50 -31.63 -29.43 11.99
CA GLN A 50 -32.18 -28.52 10.98
C GLN A 50 -32.11 -29.12 9.55
N PHE A 51 -31.49 -30.29 9.37
CA PHE A 51 -31.23 -30.91 8.07
C PHE A 51 -31.88 -32.29 7.94
N GLU A 52 -32.19 -32.69 6.70
CA GLU A 52 -32.83 -33.99 6.41
C GLU A 52 -31.89 -35.17 6.66
N SER A 53 -30.58 -34.96 6.52
CA SER A 53 -29.54 -35.94 6.79
C SER A 53 -28.23 -35.30 7.24
N GLU A 54 -27.34 -36.12 7.84
CA GLU A 54 -25.96 -35.71 8.16
C GLU A 54 -25.18 -35.31 6.91
N HIS A 55 -25.46 -35.95 5.78
CA HIS A 55 -24.82 -35.61 4.51
C HIS A 55 -25.19 -34.19 4.06
N ASP A 56 -26.47 -33.81 4.15
CA ASP A 56 -26.92 -32.46 3.79
C ASP A 56 -26.30 -31.39 4.71
N PHE A 57 -26.15 -31.70 5.99
CA PHE A 57 -25.48 -30.82 6.95
C PHE A 57 -24.00 -30.59 6.59
N GLU A 58 -23.24 -31.64 6.25
CA GLU A 58 -21.85 -31.49 5.85
C GLU A 58 -21.69 -30.78 4.50
N MET A 59 -22.52 -31.09 3.50
CA MET A 59 -22.53 -30.38 2.21
C MET A 59 -22.82 -28.87 2.39
N TYR A 60 -23.71 -28.54 3.32
CA TYR A 60 -24.01 -27.15 3.63
C TYR A 60 -22.85 -26.43 4.34
N LYS A 61 -22.15 -27.12 5.25
CA LYS A 61 -20.94 -26.59 5.90
C LYS A 61 -19.82 -26.33 4.89
N GLU A 62 -19.64 -27.21 3.92
CA GLU A 62 -18.71 -26.98 2.80
C GLU A 62 -19.10 -25.73 2.01
N SER A 63 -20.39 -25.57 1.68
CA SER A 63 -20.88 -24.38 0.97
C SER A 63 -20.63 -23.08 1.75
N ILE A 64 -20.75 -23.11 3.08
CA ILE A 64 -20.42 -21.97 3.94
C ILE A 64 -18.92 -21.68 3.96
N ALA A 65 -18.10 -22.72 3.99
CA ALA A 65 -16.65 -22.57 3.94
C ALA A 65 -16.21 -21.91 2.62
N ASP A 66 -16.83 -22.30 1.51
CA ASP A 66 -16.62 -21.68 0.20
C ASP A 66 -17.04 -20.19 0.21
N ASP A 67 -18.23 -19.86 0.74
CA ASP A 67 -18.71 -18.48 0.92
C ASP A 67 -17.73 -17.61 1.73
N TYR A 68 -17.12 -18.19 2.77
CA TYR A 68 -16.12 -17.52 3.59
C TYR A 68 -14.82 -17.30 2.80
N ALA A 69 -14.34 -18.32 2.10
CA ALA A 69 -13.14 -18.25 1.27
C ALA A 69 -13.28 -17.19 0.16
N GLU A 70 -14.44 -17.11 -0.51
CA GLU A 70 -14.72 -16.06 -1.49
C GLU A 70 -14.68 -14.66 -0.85
N THR A 71 -15.30 -14.50 0.32
CA THR A 71 -15.29 -13.23 1.05
C THR A 71 -13.87 -12.83 1.48
N ASP A 72 -13.04 -13.80 1.86
CA ASP A 72 -11.63 -13.57 2.19
C ASP A 72 -10.81 -13.18 0.96
N GLY A 73 -11.06 -13.82 -0.19
CA GLY A 73 -10.45 -13.44 -1.47
C GLY A 73 -10.76 -11.99 -1.87
N VAL A 74 -11.98 -11.51 -1.60
CA VAL A 74 -12.33 -10.08 -1.79
C VAL A 74 -11.52 -9.17 -0.86
N ALA A 75 -11.32 -9.57 0.40
CA ALA A 75 -10.51 -8.82 1.37
C ALA A 75 -9.03 -8.71 0.93
N GLN A 76 -8.48 -9.82 0.44
CA GLN A 76 -7.12 -9.90 -0.08
C GLN A 76 -6.95 -9.02 -1.32
N THR A 77 -7.88 -9.13 -2.28
CA THR A 77 -7.89 -8.31 -3.50
C THR A 77 -7.93 -6.82 -3.18
N LEU A 78 -8.78 -6.39 -2.22
CA LEU A 78 -8.82 -5.01 -1.76
C LEU A 78 -7.45 -4.55 -1.25
N SER A 79 -6.80 -5.38 -0.42
CA SER A 79 -5.51 -5.05 0.18
C SER A 79 -4.40 -4.90 -0.87
N GLU A 80 -4.35 -5.79 -1.85
CA GLU A 80 -3.43 -5.72 -3.00
C GLU A 80 -3.64 -4.46 -3.85
N MET A 81 -4.91 -4.10 -4.08
CA MET A 81 -5.26 -2.86 -4.77
C MET A 81 -4.78 -1.64 -3.99
N LEU A 82 -4.96 -1.61 -2.66
CA LEU A 82 -4.53 -0.50 -1.81
C LEU A 82 -3.01 -0.34 -1.80
N VAL A 83 -2.26 -1.44 -1.70
CA VAL A 83 -0.78 -1.45 -1.82
C VAL A 83 -0.34 -0.87 -3.16
N THR A 84 -0.93 -1.36 -4.25
CA THR A 84 -0.57 -0.95 -5.60
C THR A 84 -0.88 0.53 -5.84
N ALA A 85 -2.06 0.98 -5.40
CA ALA A 85 -2.49 2.37 -5.52
C ALA A 85 -1.62 3.31 -4.67
N LEU A 86 -1.31 2.93 -3.42
CA LEU A 86 -0.45 3.72 -2.55
C LEU A 86 0.94 3.92 -3.16
N TYR A 87 1.58 2.85 -3.61
CA TYR A 87 2.90 2.95 -4.23
C TYR A 87 2.85 3.81 -5.51
N LYS A 88 1.77 3.68 -6.30
CA LYS A 88 1.57 4.52 -7.49
C LYS A 88 1.48 6.02 -7.15
N LEU A 89 0.80 6.39 -6.06
CA LEU A 89 0.71 7.78 -5.61
C LEU A 89 2.09 8.33 -5.22
N ILE A 90 2.90 7.54 -4.50
CA ILE A 90 4.29 7.90 -4.17
C ILE A 90 5.10 8.15 -5.44
N GLU A 91 5.02 7.26 -6.44
CA GLU A 91 5.74 7.41 -7.70
C GLU A 91 5.36 8.69 -8.44
N ILE A 92 4.06 8.99 -8.53
CA ILE A 92 3.55 10.20 -9.18
C ILE A 92 4.08 11.44 -8.45
N LYS A 93 3.98 11.46 -7.12
CA LYS A 93 4.40 12.59 -6.30
C LYS A 93 5.90 12.83 -6.40
N ARG A 94 6.70 11.77 -6.24
CA ARG A 94 8.16 11.79 -6.43
C ARG A 94 8.52 12.29 -7.82
N LYS A 95 7.85 11.80 -8.87
CA LYS A 95 8.07 12.25 -10.26
C LYS A 95 7.84 13.74 -10.41
N HIS A 96 6.76 14.28 -9.85
CA HIS A 96 6.48 15.72 -9.89
C HIS A 96 7.56 16.54 -9.19
N LEU A 97 8.00 16.11 -8.00
CA LEU A 97 9.07 16.77 -7.26
C LEU A 97 10.38 16.77 -8.05
N PHE A 98 10.79 15.62 -8.60
CA PHE A 98 12.03 15.51 -9.37
C PHE A 98 12.00 16.34 -10.65
N VAL A 99 10.89 16.36 -11.39
CA VAL A 99 10.76 17.20 -12.59
C VAL A 99 10.89 18.68 -12.27
N LYS A 100 10.50 19.10 -11.06
CA LYS A 100 10.52 20.50 -10.67
C LYS A 100 11.86 20.93 -10.09
N TYR A 101 12.51 20.08 -9.30
CA TYR A 101 13.64 20.46 -8.45
C TYR A 101 14.98 19.85 -8.85
N VAL A 102 14.99 18.87 -9.73
CA VAL A 102 16.21 18.17 -10.14
C VAL A 102 16.47 18.46 -11.62
N GLU A 103 17.65 18.99 -11.91
CA GLU A 103 18.05 19.31 -13.28
C GLU A 103 18.34 18.04 -14.09
N ASP A 104 18.08 18.12 -15.39
CA ASP A 104 18.45 17.10 -16.38
C ASP A 104 17.94 15.68 -16.06
N VAL A 105 16.67 15.60 -15.63
CA VAL A 105 15.97 14.33 -15.35
C VAL A 105 15.22 13.79 -16.57
N ASN A 106 15.38 12.49 -16.83
CA ASN A 106 14.60 11.74 -17.80
C ASN A 106 13.31 11.27 -17.14
N LYS A 107 12.19 11.91 -17.50
CA LYS A 107 10.85 11.66 -16.94
C LYS A 107 10.38 10.21 -17.07
N ASN A 108 10.90 9.46 -18.04
CA ASN A 108 10.52 8.07 -18.29
C ASN A 108 11.27 7.09 -17.37
N LYS A 109 12.37 7.53 -16.75
CA LYS A 109 13.18 6.71 -15.83
C LYS A 109 12.86 6.95 -14.34
N LEU A 110 12.00 7.92 -14.00
CA LEU A 110 11.66 8.26 -12.60
C LEU A 110 10.82 7.20 -11.85
N GLY A 111 10.33 6.17 -12.55
CA GLY A 111 9.78 4.96 -11.93
C GLY A 111 10.86 4.01 -11.39
N ASN A 112 12.09 4.09 -11.91
CA ASN A 112 13.22 3.29 -11.43
C ASN A 112 13.87 3.97 -10.23
N ILE A 113 13.86 3.32 -9.05
CA ILE A 113 14.44 3.85 -7.82
C ILE A 113 15.95 4.07 -7.92
N GLU A 114 16.69 3.21 -8.60
CA GLU A 114 18.14 3.35 -8.80
C GLU A 114 18.47 4.60 -9.64
N TYR A 115 17.60 4.93 -10.58
CA TYR A 115 17.74 6.16 -11.36
C TYR A 115 17.47 7.40 -10.51
N VAL A 116 16.44 7.34 -9.66
CA VAL A 116 16.09 8.40 -8.71
C VAL A 116 17.24 8.64 -7.74
N GLU A 117 17.80 7.59 -7.15
CA GLU A 117 18.97 7.65 -6.25
C GLU A 117 20.15 8.35 -6.92
N LYS A 118 20.49 7.96 -8.16
CA LYS A 118 21.61 8.55 -8.92
C LYS A 118 21.39 10.01 -9.30
N LYS A 119 20.15 10.44 -9.46
CA LYS A 119 19.81 11.82 -9.84
C LYS A 119 19.54 12.71 -8.64
N CYS A 120 19.33 12.16 -7.46
CA CYS A 120 19.13 12.94 -6.26
C CYS A 120 20.44 13.61 -5.86
N THR A 121 20.37 14.88 -5.47
CA THR A 121 21.53 15.67 -5.01
C THR A 121 21.93 15.36 -3.57
N PHE A 122 21.21 14.45 -2.92
CA PHE A 122 21.48 13.92 -1.60
C PHE A 122 21.16 12.43 -1.57
N ASP A 123 21.66 11.72 -0.55
CA ASP A 123 21.36 10.30 -0.38
C ASP A 123 19.91 10.11 0.10
N ILE A 124 19.03 9.72 -0.82
CA ILE A 124 17.61 9.47 -0.56
C ILE A 124 17.39 8.30 0.41
N THR A 125 18.38 7.42 0.59
CA THR A 125 18.28 6.28 1.51
C THR A 125 18.33 6.71 2.97
N THR A 126 18.82 7.93 3.24
CA THR A 126 18.89 8.53 4.58
C THR A 126 17.57 9.13 5.04
N LEU A 127 16.55 9.25 4.16
CA LEU A 127 15.23 9.72 4.56
C LEU A 127 14.61 8.73 5.56
N LYS A 128 14.01 9.24 6.63
CA LYS A 128 13.55 8.46 7.79
C LYS A 128 12.64 7.29 7.40
N ALA A 129 11.75 7.51 6.43
CA ALA A 129 10.78 6.51 5.98
C ALA A 129 11.24 5.73 4.72
N TYR A 130 12.43 5.98 4.18
CA TYR A 130 12.88 5.35 2.93
C TYR A 130 12.84 3.82 2.99
N SER A 131 13.34 3.21 4.07
CA SER A 131 13.34 1.76 4.23
C SER A 131 11.94 1.15 4.08
N LYS A 132 10.93 1.78 4.68
CA LYS A 132 9.53 1.33 4.61
C LYS A 132 8.92 1.52 3.22
N ILE A 133 9.32 2.55 2.49
CA ILE A 133 8.91 2.76 1.09
C ILE A 133 9.57 1.77 0.15
N ASP A 134 10.80 1.38 0.45
CA ASP A 134 11.47 0.35 -0.34
C ASP A 134 10.88 -1.04 -0.09
N GLU A 135 10.49 -1.34 1.15
CA GLU A 135 9.67 -2.52 1.47
C GLU A 135 8.37 -2.51 0.66
N LEU A 136 7.61 -1.41 0.70
CA LEU A 136 6.37 -1.25 -0.06
C LEU A 136 6.59 -1.42 -1.58
N ARG A 137 7.71 -0.91 -2.13
CA ARG A 137 8.08 -1.10 -3.53
C ARG A 137 8.24 -2.58 -3.87
N LEU A 138 8.98 -3.32 -3.04
CA LEU A 138 9.24 -4.74 -3.24
C LEU A 138 7.96 -5.58 -3.08
N ILE A 139 7.11 -5.24 -2.12
CA ILE A 139 5.78 -5.83 -1.95
C ILE A 139 4.92 -5.57 -3.19
N ASN A 140 4.82 -4.31 -3.65
CA ASN A 140 4.07 -3.96 -4.86
C ASN A 140 4.58 -4.76 -6.09
N ASN A 141 5.89 -5.04 -6.17
CA ASN A 141 6.41 -5.89 -7.25
C ASN A 141 5.96 -7.34 -7.12
N CYS A 142 5.87 -7.87 -5.90
CA CYS A 142 5.35 -9.22 -5.64
C CYS A 142 3.87 -9.31 -6.04
N VAL A 143 3.05 -8.32 -5.65
CA VAL A 143 1.64 -8.22 -6.04
C VAL A 143 1.48 -8.18 -7.58
N LYS A 144 2.32 -7.41 -8.28
CA LYS A 144 2.21 -7.23 -9.74
C LYS A 144 2.71 -8.41 -10.57
N HIS A 145 3.70 -9.16 -10.07
CA HIS A 145 4.50 -10.05 -10.92
C HIS A 145 4.70 -11.45 -10.36
N ASN A 146 4.26 -11.74 -9.13
CA ASN A 146 4.53 -13.00 -8.45
C ASN A 146 3.29 -13.59 -7.77
N ASP A 147 2.09 -13.35 -8.32
CA ASP A 147 0.81 -13.82 -7.78
C ASP A 147 0.67 -13.54 -6.27
N SER A 148 1.09 -12.35 -5.85
CA SER A 148 1.12 -11.92 -4.45
C SER A 148 1.93 -12.81 -3.50
N LYS A 149 2.92 -13.55 -4.02
CA LYS A 149 3.86 -14.34 -3.22
C LYS A 149 5.14 -13.58 -2.96
N VAL A 150 5.72 -13.77 -1.78
CA VAL A 150 7.01 -13.20 -1.39
C VAL A 150 8.11 -13.66 -2.35
N SER A 151 8.85 -12.70 -2.90
CA SER A 151 10.02 -12.95 -3.75
C SER A 151 11.33 -13.03 -2.95
N GLY A 152 12.35 -13.69 -3.51
CA GLY A 152 13.69 -13.72 -2.90
C GLY A 152 14.30 -12.33 -2.70
N LYS A 153 14.03 -11.37 -3.60
CA LYS A 153 14.48 -9.98 -3.47
C LYS A 153 13.88 -9.27 -2.26
N LEU A 154 12.63 -9.58 -1.91
CA LEU A 154 11.99 -9.03 -0.70
C LEU A 154 12.69 -9.58 0.55
N VAL A 155 12.92 -10.89 0.60
CA VAL A 155 13.56 -11.54 1.76
C VAL A 155 15.02 -11.12 1.94
N GLU A 156 15.76 -10.93 0.86
CA GLU A 156 17.15 -10.46 0.90
C GLU A 156 17.29 -9.13 1.64
N LYS A 157 16.32 -8.21 1.47
CA LYS A 157 16.33 -6.90 2.10
C LYS A 157 15.51 -6.83 3.40
N PHE A 158 14.50 -7.68 3.53
CA PHE A 158 13.58 -7.74 4.67
C PHE A 158 13.42 -9.21 5.12
N PRO A 159 14.34 -9.73 5.96
CA PRO A 159 14.42 -11.16 6.31
C PRO A 159 13.24 -11.71 7.14
N SER A 160 12.31 -10.84 7.58
CA SER A 160 11.08 -11.25 8.26
C SER A 160 10.09 -11.96 7.33
N TYR A 161 10.27 -11.86 6.02
CA TYR A 161 9.44 -12.53 5.02
C TYR A 161 9.97 -13.91 4.66
N VAL A 162 9.09 -14.82 4.26
CA VAL A 162 9.44 -16.18 3.81
C VAL A 162 9.13 -16.33 2.32
N VAL A 163 10.12 -16.73 1.52
CA VAL A 163 9.97 -16.89 0.06
C VAL A 163 8.82 -17.84 -0.29
N GLY A 164 7.97 -17.44 -1.24
CA GLY A 164 6.83 -18.24 -1.70
C GLY A 164 5.58 -18.14 -0.82
N GLN A 165 5.69 -17.55 0.37
CA GLN A 165 4.53 -17.29 1.23
C GLN A 165 3.61 -16.26 0.57
N GLU A 166 2.31 -16.44 0.68
CA GLU A 166 1.32 -15.44 0.27
C GLU A 166 1.43 -14.19 1.14
N LEU A 167 1.35 -13.03 0.49
CA LEU A 167 1.32 -11.74 1.15
C LEU A 167 -0.08 -11.52 1.72
N ALA A 168 -0.13 -11.35 3.04
CA ALA A 168 -1.31 -10.92 3.76
C ALA A 168 -1.05 -9.54 4.37
N PHE A 169 -2.00 -8.62 4.22
CA PHE A 169 -1.90 -7.27 4.75
C PHE A 169 -2.99 -7.04 5.78
N SER A 170 -2.58 -6.78 7.01
CA SER A 170 -3.54 -6.29 8.01
C SER A 170 -3.89 -4.82 7.72
N VAL A 171 -5.04 -4.38 8.21
CA VAL A 171 -5.41 -2.96 8.19
C VAL A 171 -4.32 -2.10 8.84
N ALA A 172 -3.75 -2.56 9.97
CA ALA A 172 -2.67 -1.86 10.65
C ALA A 172 -1.42 -1.71 9.79
N THR A 173 -1.03 -2.77 9.06
CA THR A 173 0.10 -2.74 8.13
C THR A 173 -0.13 -1.73 7.00
N LEU A 174 -1.35 -1.66 6.45
CA LEU A 174 -1.69 -0.69 5.42
C LEU A 174 -1.65 0.76 5.95
N GLU A 175 -2.15 1.01 7.16
CA GLU A 175 -2.06 2.34 7.79
C GLU A 175 -0.61 2.75 8.07
N GLU A 176 0.23 1.83 8.53
CA GLU A 176 1.67 2.08 8.73
C GLU A 176 2.36 2.48 7.41
N PHE A 177 2.03 1.81 6.30
CA PHE A 177 2.57 2.19 5.00
C PHE A 177 2.08 3.56 4.56
N LYS A 178 0.82 3.92 4.79
CA LYS A 178 0.28 5.25 4.46
C LYS A 178 0.96 6.37 5.24
N GLU A 179 1.15 6.17 6.55
CA GLU A 179 1.85 7.12 7.40
C GLU A 179 3.30 7.30 6.92
N SER A 180 4.00 6.19 6.71
CA SER A 180 5.37 6.18 6.20
C SER A 180 5.48 6.86 4.83
N SER A 181 4.49 6.67 3.96
CA SER A 181 4.41 7.29 2.63
C SER A 181 4.28 8.81 2.71
N SER A 182 3.40 9.29 3.61
CA SER A 182 3.24 10.72 3.86
C SER A 182 4.54 11.34 4.40
N ASN A 183 5.15 10.69 5.39
CA ASN A 183 6.41 11.14 5.99
C ASN A 183 7.56 11.18 4.97
N TYR A 184 7.67 10.15 4.12
CA TYR A 184 8.66 10.09 3.07
C TYR A 184 8.52 11.24 2.07
N ILE A 185 7.30 11.52 1.61
CA ILE A 185 7.03 12.61 0.65
C ILE A 185 7.29 13.97 1.29
N ASP A 186 6.88 14.16 2.54
CA ASP A 186 7.11 15.39 3.29
C ASP A 186 8.61 15.70 3.40
N GLU A 187 9.39 14.72 3.82
CA GLU A 187 10.84 14.86 4.00
C GLU A 187 11.56 15.07 2.66
N LEU A 188 11.20 14.30 1.63
CA LEU A 188 11.74 14.44 0.28
C LEU A 188 11.48 15.84 -0.28
N ALA A 189 10.25 16.32 -0.21
CA ALA A 189 9.89 17.65 -0.68
C ALA A 189 10.64 18.73 0.11
N SER A 190 10.71 18.60 1.44
CA SER A 190 11.41 19.53 2.31
C SER A 190 12.90 19.64 1.96
N LYS A 191 13.58 18.50 1.75
CA LYS A 191 14.99 18.48 1.32
C LYS A 191 15.19 19.17 -0.02
N LEU A 192 14.34 18.89 -1.00
CA LEU A 192 14.41 19.53 -2.33
C LEU A 192 14.15 21.05 -2.25
N HIS A 193 13.22 21.49 -1.40
CA HIS A 193 12.97 22.91 -1.17
C HIS A 193 14.16 23.63 -0.53
N SER A 194 14.84 23.00 0.44
CA SER A 194 16.04 23.56 1.08
C SER A 194 17.20 23.69 0.09
N ILE A 195 17.35 22.73 -0.83
CA ILE A 195 18.37 22.78 -1.88
C ILE A 195 18.06 23.90 -2.88
N GLU A 196 16.80 24.05 -3.31
CA GLU A 196 16.37 25.16 -4.17
C GLU A 196 16.66 26.53 -3.51
N ASP A 197 16.48 26.65 -2.20
CA ASP A 197 16.75 27.88 -1.45
C ASP A 197 18.25 28.09 -1.12
N GLY A 198 19.15 27.18 -1.54
CA GLY A 198 20.58 27.27 -1.26
C GLY A 198 20.94 27.10 0.23
N SER A 199 20.09 26.42 1.00
CA SER A 199 20.20 26.25 2.46
C SER A 199 20.59 24.83 2.90
N ALA A 200 21.21 24.06 2.00
CA ALA A 200 21.55 22.64 2.20
C ALA A 200 23.01 22.42 2.55
#